data_AF-A0A3B8ZMG7-F1
#
_entry.id   AF-A0A3B8ZMG7-F1
#
_cell.length_a   1.000
_cell.length_b   1.000
_cell.length_c   1.000
_cell.angle_alpha   90.00
_cell.angle_beta   90.00
_cell.angle_gamma   90.00
#
_symmetry.space_group_name_H-M   'P 1'
#
loop_
_entity.id
_entity.type
_entity.pdbx_description
1 polymer ?
#
loop_
_entity_poly.entity_id
_entity_poly.type
_entity_poly.pdbx_seq_one_letter_code
_entity_poly.pdbx_strand_id
1 'polypeptide(L)'
;MKLVTFCWIALLIPAASQVHAQVPVIAGSFQGWDPPTGPVMTEVSPGIFEATITGLTAGEFHEFKILDTDGITPAWGNPEWTATNNWFSVDPSGNITIRLNTNIGMTGENNQNVGTSSSNWTPQLVGDFMDEAGGTGDWTNPDPLFDMSYVAGTQWTKTLNVATAGTYLVKIVTNGQWNRQFNNRGWGDLFAEDFSFTTTLPNQDVVFTFDTLTPSLTIEPQVAAPPALLSARPYHNSFSGSDKVDGGVALLQRGEAEQLAALGNIISSSQGINGVVLDFDNLADLNDITLEYKWSPQKVFSQPIEDWGTVTDTESASLIPDGGDAGSDRVLITWPNATITNRYLCIKVIYSGNTIAELYLGHLRGEMTGASGGKFTVLVGDILAVRTDLTQAKTASGRTDVDKSGTVLVQDILDTRSNLAKELTQLTVPALP
;
A
#
# COMPACT_ATOMS: atom_id res chain seq x y z
N MET A 1 -77.65 17.08 -47.40
CA MET A 1 -76.93 18.04 -46.55
C MET A 1 -76.97 17.53 -45.13
N LYS A 2 -75.96 16.76 -44.69
CA LYS A 2 -75.89 16.18 -43.34
C LYS A 2 -75.05 17.12 -42.47
N LEU A 3 -75.67 17.68 -41.43
CA LEU A 3 -75.01 18.51 -40.42
C LEU A 3 -74.16 17.60 -39.52
N VAL A 4 -72.89 17.95 -39.36
CA VAL A 4 -71.96 17.29 -38.43
C VAL A 4 -72.03 18.05 -37.10
N THR A 5 -72.45 17.36 -36.04
CA THR A 5 -72.46 17.87 -34.67
C THR A 5 -71.05 17.71 -34.08
N PHE A 6 -70.39 18.83 -33.78
CA PHE A 6 -69.13 18.84 -33.03
C PHE A 6 -69.42 18.64 -31.54
N CYS A 7 -68.95 17.52 -30.99
CA CYS A 7 -68.96 17.24 -29.56
C CYS A 7 -67.71 17.86 -28.93
N TRP A 8 -67.88 18.84 -28.03
CA TRP A 8 -66.78 19.40 -27.24
C TRP A 8 -66.47 18.44 -26.09
N ILE A 9 -65.32 17.76 -26.16
CA ILE A 9 -64.75 17.04 -25.03
C ILE A 9 -64.13 18.07 -24.10
N ALA A 10 -64.71 18.27 -22.91
CA ALA A 10 -64.08 18.99 -21.83
C ALA A 10 -62.89 18.16 -21.31
N LEU A 11 -61.67 18.65 -21.56
CA LEU A 11 -60.45 18.08 -21.03
C LEU A 11 -60.42 18.38 -19.51
N LEU A 12 -60.73 17.39 -18.68
CA LEU A 12 -60.44 17.42 -17.26
C LEU A 12 -58.92 17.35 -17.09
N ILE A 13 -58.29 18.51 -16.86
CA ILE A 13 -56.91 18.57 -16.37
C ILE A 13 -56.97 18.06 -14.92
N PRO A 14 -56.31 16.94 -14.57
CA PRO A 14 -56.20 16.58 -13.16
C PRO A 14 -55.46 17.72 -12.45
N ALA A 15 -56.04 18.21 -11.36
CA ALA A 15 -55.35 19.13 -10.48
C ALA A 15 -53.99 18.51 -10.14
N ALA A 16 -52.90 19.18 -10.51
CA ALA A 16 -51.61 18.85 -9.98
C ALA A 16 -51.74 18.97 -8.46
N SER A 17 -51.61 17.87 -7.73
CA SER A 17 -51.36 17.95 -6.29
C SER A 17 -50.19 18.91 -6.13
N GLN A 18 -50.39 20.02 -5.40
CA GLN A 18 -49.27 20.82 -4.95
C GLN A 18 -48.35 19.87 -4.20
N VAL A 19 -47.19 19.57 -4.77
CA VAL A 19 -46.07 19.06 -4.01
C VAL A 19 -45.73 20.21 -3.07
N HIS A 20 -46.20 20.15 -1.84
CA HIS A 20 -45.79 21.10 -0.82
C HIS A 20 -44.27 20.97 -0.69
N ALA A 21 -43.58 22.11 -0.73
CA ALA A 21 -42.15 22.12 -0.47
C ALA A 21 -41.94 21.65 0.97
N GLN A 22 -41.25 20.52 1.15
CA GLN A 22 -40.86 20.05 2.46
C GLN A 22 -39.98 21.13 3.10
N VAL A 23 -40.36 21.62 4.27
CA VAL A 23 -39.58 22.60 5.01
C VAL A 23 -39.17 21.93 6.32
N PRO A 24 -37.98 21.31 6.39
CA PRO A 24 -37.51 20.65 7.59
C PRO A 24 -37.28 21.64 8.73
N VAL A 25 -37.67 21.27 9.94
CA VAL A 25 -37.49 22.11 11.14
C VAL A 25 -36.83 21.31 12.24
N ILE A 26 -35.89 21.95 12.94
CA ILE A 26 -35.10 21.33 14.01
C ILE A 26 -35.77 21.59 15.36
N ALA A 27 -36.11 20.54 16.09
CA ALA A 27 -36.58 20.62 17.47
C ALA A 27 -35.59 19.93 18.41
N GLY A 28 -35.21 20.56 19.53
CA GLY A 28 -34.19 19.97 20.40
C GLY A 28 -34.08 20.64 21.76
N SER A 29 -33.20 20.07 22.61
CA SER A 29 -33.03 20.50 24.01
C SER A 29 -32.52 21.94 24.14
N PHE A 30 -31.81 22.45 23.13
CA PHE A 30 -31.30 23.83 23.07
C PHE A 30 -32.39 24.92 23.02
N GLN A 31 -33.62 24.55 22.66
CA GLN A 31 -34.78 25.47 22.67
C GLN A 31 -35.92 25.01 23.59
N GLY A 32 -35.79 23.83 24.23
CA GLY A 32 -36.81 23.26 25.11
C GLY A 32 -37.80 22.27 24.45
N TRP A 33 -37.43 21.65 23.33
CA TRP A 33 -38.27 20.68 22.59
C TRP A 33 -39.64 21.22 22.12
N ASP A 34 -39.68 22.49 21.72
CA ASP A 34 -40.83 23.21 21.18
C ASP A 34 -40.71 23.41 19.65
N PRO A 35 -41.28 22.52 18.81
CA PRO A 35 -41.10 22.59 17.35
C PRO A 35 -41.44 23.92 16.67
N PRO A 36 -42.50 24.66 17.08
CA PRO A 36 -42.82 25.97 16.49
C PRO A 36 -41.72 27.02 16.61
N THR A 37 -40.81 26.92 17.58
CA THR A 37 -39.69 27.85 17.78
C THR A 37 -38.38 27.30 17.20
N GLY A 38 -38.43 26.13 16.58
CA GLY A 38 -37.29 25.46 15.98
C GLY A 38 -36.69 26.20 14.78
N PRO A 39 -35.36 26.13 14.57
CA PRO A 39 -34.72 26.62 13.37
C PRO A 39 -35.27 25.93 12.11
N VAL A 40 -35.65 26.73 11.12
CA VAL A 40 -36.07 26.26 9.79
C VAL A 40 -34.83 25.98 8.94
N MET A 41 -34.78 24.80 8.34
CA MET A 41 -33.68 24.42 7.45
C MET A 41 -33.91 24.98 6.04
N THR A 42 -32.83 25.47 5.42
CA THR A 42 -32.83 26.02 4.06
C THR A 42 -32.23 25.01 3.10
N GLU A 43 -32.86 24.79 1.95
CA GLU A 43 -32.29 23.96 0.89
C GLU A 43 -31.08 24.68 0.26
N VAL A 44 -29.89 24.11 0.42
CA VAL A 44 -28.62 24.66 -0.10
C VAL A 44 -28.24 24.04 -1.46
N SER A 45 -28.76 22.85 -1.74
CA SER A 45 -28.71 22.17 -3.04
C SER A 45 -29.83 21.13 -3.11
N PRO A 46 -30.21 20.59 -4.29
CA PRO A 46 -31.35 19.68 -4.40
C PRO A 46 -31.32 18.53 -3.39
N GLY A 47 -32.30 18.51 -2.48
CA GLY A 47 -32.43 17.51 -1.42
C GLY A 47 -31.43 17.65 -0.26
N ILE A 48 -30.65 18.72 -0.19
CA ILE A 48 -29.73 19.03 0.92
C ILE A 48 -30.22 20.28 1.63
N PHE A 49 -30.56 20.12 2.90
CA PHE A 49 -31.05 21.20 3.75
C PHE A 49 -30.08 21.47 4.88
N GLU A 50 -29.92 22.74 5.27
CA GLU A 50 -29.04 23.16 6.35
C GLU A 50 -29.68 24.21 7.26
N ALA A 51 -29.33 24.17 8.54
CA ALA A 51 -29.53 25.28 9.44
C ALA A 51 -28.29 25.46 10.33
N THR A 52 -27.90 26.72 10.53
CA THR A 52 -26.89 27.10 11.53
C THR A 52 -27.58 27.71 12.73
N ILE A 53 -27.35 27.11 13.90
CA ILE A 53 -27.80 27.62 15.19
C ILE A 53 -26.63 28.36 15.81
N THR A 54 -26.87 29.57 16.31
CA THR A 54 -25.82 30.47 16.82
C THR A 54 -26.15 30.95 18.23
N GLY A 55 -25.12 31.30 19.00
CA GLY A 55 -25.28 31.88 20.34
C GLY A 55 -25.56 30.85 21.43
N LEU A 56 -25.23 29.59 21.18
CA LEU A 56 -25.24 28.54 22.19
C LEU A 56 -23.96 28.62 23.04
N THR A 57 -23.96 28.02 24.24
CA THR A 57 -22.75 27.99 25.06
C THR A 57 -21.77 26.97 24.47
N ALA A 58 -20.54 27.42 24.22
CA ALA A 58 -19.49 26.55 23.69
C ALA A 58 -19.31 25.28 24.54
N GLY A 59 -19.29 24.13 23.87
CA GLY A 59 -19.12 22.82 24.48
C GLY A 59 -20.35 22.20 25.14
N GLU A 60 -21.52 22.85 25.12
CA GLU A 60 -22.76 22.19 25.50
C GLU A 60 -23.10 21.03 24.55
N PHE A 61 -23.70 19.99 25.12
CA PHE A 61 -24.18 18.82 24.39
C PHE A 61 -25.71 18.86 24.34
N HIS A 62 -26.26 18.76 23.14
CA HIS A 62 -27.71 18.84 22.93
C HIS A 62 -28.22 17.66 22.12
N GLU A 63 -29.48 17.34 22.37
CA GLU A 63 -30.25 16.37 21.60
C GLU A 63 -31.22 17.12 20.68
N PHE A 64 -31.51 16.55 19.52
CA PHE A 64 -32.46 17.13 18.59
C PHE A 64 -33.12 16.06 17.69
N LYS A 65 -34.19 16.49 17.01
CA LYS A 65 -34.87 15.79 15.93
C LYS A 65 -35.15 16.76 14.79
N ILE A 66 -35.34 16.23 13.59
CA ILE A 66 -35.75 16.99 12.42
C ILE A 66 -37.16 16.54 12.01
N LEU A 67 -38.06 17.51 11.90
CA LEU A 67 -39.47 17.33 11.58
C LEU A 67 -39.73 17.76 10.13
N ASP A 68 -40.60 17.05 9.42
CA ASP A 68 -41.23 17.57 8.22
C ASP A 68 -42.46 18.39 8.64
N THR A 69 -42.59 19.59 8.08
CA THR A 69 -43.70 20.48 8.38
C THR A 69 -44.93 20.17 7.56
N ASP A 70 -44.80 19.45 6.43
CA ASP A 70 -45.89 19.20 5.46
C ASP A 70 -46.65 20.50 5.07
N GLY A 71 -45.97 21.65 5.17
CA GLY A 71 -46.52 23.00 4.96
C GLY A 71 -47.56 23.46 5.99
N ILE A 72 -47.63 22.84 7.17
CA ILE A 72 -48.33 23.34 8.36
C ILE A 72 -47.34 23.78 9.44
N THR A 73 -47.83 24.41 10.51
CA THR A 73 -46.98 24.76 11.66
C THR A 73 -46.29 23.50 12.20
N PRO A 74 -44.96 23.51 12.43
CA PRO A 74 -44.24 22.35 12.96
C PRO A 74 -44.85 21.91 14.30
N ALA A 75 -45.19 20.63 14.42
CA ALA A 75 -45.74 20.05 15.65
C ALA A 75 -45.30 18.60 15.81
N TRP A 76 -45.27 18.12 17.05
CA TRP A 76 -45.07 16.70 17.33
C TRP A 76 -46.21 15.87 16.74
N GLY A 77 -45.88 14.71 16.17
CA GLY A 77 -46.83 13.86 15.45
C GLY A 77 -46.93 14.18 13.94
N ASN A 78 -46.27 15.23 13.46
CA ASN A 78 -45.95 15.37 12.04
C ASN A 78 -44.96 14.26 11.61
N PRO A 79 -44.83 13.97 10.30
CA PRO A 79 -43.78 13.09 9.82
C PRO A 79 -42.40 13.56 10.30
N GLU A 80 -41.61 12.66 10.87
CA GLU A 80 -40.25 12.95 11.35
C GLU A 80 -39.23 12.47 10.31
N TRP A 81 -38.23 13.30 9.98
CA TRP A 81 -37.08 12.86 9.19
C TRP A 81 -36.15 11.95 10.00
N THR A 82 -36.19 12.09 11.33
CA THR A 82 -35.40 11.34 12.30
C THR A 82 -36.31 10.80 13.40
N ALA A 83 -36.58 9.49 13.43
CA ALA A 83 -37.46 8.92 14.46
C ALA A 83 -36.78 8.82 15.84
N THR A 84 -35.45 8.83 15.87
CA THR A 84 -34.62 8.78 17.07
C THR A 84 -33.92 10.12 17.33
N ASN A 85 -33.47 10.34 18.56
CA ASN A 85 -32.70 11.54 18.89
C ASN A 85 -31.38 11.52 18.12
N ASN A 86 -30.98 12.70 17.68
CA ASN A 86 -29.65 13.00 17.17
C ASN A 86 -28.94 13.92 18.17
N TRP A 87 -27.63 14.04 18.05
CA TRP A 87 -26.81 14.77 19.02
C TRP A 87 -25.78 15.67 18.35
N PHE A 88 -25.47 16.78 19.01
CA PHE A 88 -24.34 17.61 18.65
C PHE A 88 -23.67 18.20 19.90
N SER A 89 -22.38 18.51 19.76
CA SER A 89 -21.65 19.38 20.67
C SER A 89 -21.45 20.74 20.00
N VAL A 90 -21.69 21.81 20.76
CA VAL A 90 -21.54 23.20 20.29
C VAL A 90 -20.06 23.52 20.07
N ASP A 91 -19.74 24.17 18.96
CA ASP A 91 -18.37 24.57 18.64
C ASP A 91 -17.84 25.70 19.55
N PRO A 92 -16.53 26.00 19.54
CA PRO A 92 -15.94 27.07 20.36
C PRO A 92 -16.48 28.48 20.07
N SER A 93 -17.13 28.70 18.92
CA SER A 93 -17.75 29.97 18.55
C SER A 93 -19.21 30.07 19.01
N GLY A 94 -19.75 29.03 19.65
CA GLY A 94 -21.15 28.97 20.07
C GLY A 94 -22.10 28.62 18.93
N ASN A 95 -21.59 28.01 17.86
CA ASN A 95 -22.36 27.69 16.66
C ASN A 95 -22.45 26.18 16.43
N ILE A 96 -23.44 25.77 15.64
CA ILE A 96 -23.54 24.43 15.08
C ILE A 96 -24.28 24.49 13.74
N THR A 97 -23.77 23.81 12.73
CA THR A 97 -24.50 23.56 11.48
C THR A 97 -25.02 22.13 11.49
N ILE A 98 -26.31 21.99 11.21
CA ILE A 98 -27.00 20.70 11.05
C ILE A 98 -27.41 20.59 9.59
N ARG A 99 -27.10 19.46 8.96
CA ARG A 99 -27.44 19.15 7.57
C ARG A 99 -28.36 17.94 7.51
N LEU A 100 -29.38 18.01 6.65
CA LEU A 100 -30.25 16.90 6.28
C LEU A 100 -30.10 16.61 4.78
N ASN A 101 -29.89 15.34 4.43
CA ASN A 101 -29.85 14.85 3.06
C ASN A 101 -31.08 13.98 2.75
N THR A 102 -32.12 14.59 2.19
CA THR A 102 -33.38 13.90 1.87
C THR A 102 -33.24 12.90 0.71
N ASN A 103 -32.14 12.96 -0.06
CA ASN A 103 -31.87 11.99 -1.14
C ASN A 103 -31.55 10.58 -0.60
N ILE A 104 -31.16 10.45 0.67
CA ILE A 104 -30.95 9.16 1.35
C ILE A 104 -32.30 8.53 1.78
N GLY A 105 -33.40 9.30 1.67
CA GLY A 105 -34.75 8.88 2.02
C GLY A 105 -35.15 9.23 3.46
N MET A 106 -36.42 9.02 3.78
CA MET A 106 -36.88 9.04 5.18
C MET A 106 -36.31 7.82 5.87
N THR A 107 -35.37 8.05 6.75
CA THR A 107 -34.80 7.01 7.58
C THR A 107 -35.66 6.91 8.82
N GLY A 108 -36.23 5.74 9.11
CA GLY A 108 -36.90 5.52 10.39
C GLY A 108 -35.92 5.69 11.55
N GLU A 109 -35.33 4.60 12.01
CA GLU A 109 -34.36 4.61 13.12
C GLU A 109 -32.91 4.93 12.68
N ASN A 110 -32.64 5.04 11.37
CA ASN A 110 -31.29 5.08 10.80
C ASN A 110 -30.84 6.51 10.45
N ASN A 111 -30.22 7.30 11.33
CA ASN A 111 -29.87 8.70 11.01
C ASN A 111 -28.65 8.87 10.08
N GLN A 112 -28.61 8.18 8.93
CA GLN A 112 -27.58 8.32 7.88
C GLN A 112 -27.70 9.64 7.11
N ASN A 113 -28.87 10.25 7.13
CA ASN A 113 -29.18 11.47 6.40
C ASN A 113 -28.88 12.75 7.20
N VAL A 114 -28.41 12.66 8.45
CA VAL A 114 -28.18 13.82 9.33
C VAL A 114 -26.71 14.00 9.68
N GLY A 115 -26.16 15.17 9.36
CA GLY A 115 -24.80 15.56 9.70
C GLY A 115 -24.75 16.78 10.62
N THR A 116 -23.65 16.90 11.38
CA THR A 116 -23.41 18.03 12.29
C THR A 116 -21.98 18.54 12.16
N SER A 117 -21.77 19.85 12.25
CA SER A 117 -20.44 20.48 12.16
C SER A 117 -19.67 20.47 13.50
N SER A 118 -20.02 19.58 14.43
CA SER A 118 -19.44 19.56 15.78
C SER A 118 -17.92 19.37 15.74
N SER A 119 -17.19 20.36 16.24
CA SER A 119 -15.73 20.33 16.34
C SER A 119 -15.20 20.11 17.76
N ASN A 120 -16.05 20.15 18.79
CA ASN A 120 -15.63 20.02 20.19
C ASN A 120 -15.63 18.57 20.70
N TRP A 121 -15.23 17.62 19.84
CA TRP A 121 -15.09 16.21 20.19
C TRP A 121 -14.02 15.55 19.31
N THR A 122 -13.38 14.51 19.83
CA THR A 122 -12.41 13.70 19.07
C THR A 122 -13.08 12.36 18.73
N PRO A 123 -13.32 12.07 17.42
CA PRO A 123 -13.80 10.77 17.00
C PRO A 123 -12.75 9.69 17.26
N GLN A 124 -13.18 8.54 17.78
CA GLN A 124 -12.35 7.36 17.95
C GLN A 124 -12.92 6.21 17.13
N LEU A 125 -12.06 5.52 16.38
CA LEU A 125 -12.41 4.26 15.72
C LEU A 125 -12.42 3.15 16.76
N VAL A 126 -13.48 2.35 16.80
CA VAL A 126 -13.61 1.25 17.76
C VAL A 126 -14.17 0.03 17.05
N GLY A 127 -13.55 -1.14 17.28
CA GLY A 127 -13.84 -2.36 16.54
C GLY A 127 -13.15 -3.60 17.07
N ASP A 128 -13.30 -4.71 16.36
CA ASP A 128 -12.65 -6.01 16.63
C ASP A 128 -11.30 -6.18 15.92
N PHE A 129 -10.75 -5.09 15.37
CA PHE A 129 -9.43 -5.01 14.75
C PHE A 129 -8.38 -4.37 15.67
N MET A 130 -8.80 -3.92 16.86
CA MET A 130 -7.98 -3.04 17.69
C MET A 130 -6.77 -3.80 18.23
N ASP A 131 -6.93 -5.07 18.59
CA ASP A 131 -5.81 -5.90 19.02
C ASP A 131 -4.77 -6.08 17.90
N GLU A 132 -5.22 -6.33 16.66
CA GLU A 132 -4.33 -6.44 15.49
C GLU A 132 -3.68 -5.12 15.09
N ALA A 133 -4.24 -3.99 15.52
CA ALA A 133 -3.70 -2.66 15.30
C ALA A 133 -2.86 -2.12 16.47
N GLY A 134 -2.53 -2.96 17.45
CA GLY A 134 -1.66 -2.62 18.58
C GLY A 134 -2.36 -1.93 19.75
N GLY A 135 -3.69 -2.01 19.80
CA GLY A 135 -4.53 -1.52 20.87
C GLY A 135 -4.42 -2.32 22.17
N THR A 136 -5.13 -1.83 23.18
CA THR A 136 -5.17 -2.46 24.52
C THR A 136 -6.23 -3.55 24.68
N GLY A 137 -7.09 -3.73 23.68
CA GLY A 137 -8.23 -4.65 23.68
C GLY A 137 -9.21 -4.31 22.55
N ASP A 138 -9.87 -5.31 21.97
CA ASP A 138 -11.01 -5.10 21.10
C ASP A 138 -12.15 -4.32 21.77
N TRP A 139 -12.83 -3.50 20.99
CA TRP A 139 -13.94 -2.65 21.43
C TRP A 139 -13.59 -1.72 22.61
N THR A 140 -12.31 -1.40 22.81
CA THR A 140 -11.87 -0.54 23.91
C THR A 140 -12.18 0.93 23.63
N ASN A 141 -12.80 1.61 24.59
CA ASN A 141 -13.02 3.04 24.57
C ASN A 141 -12.94 3.58 26.00
N PRO A 142 -12.02 4.50 26.33
CA PRO A 142 -11.11 5.18 25.43
C PRO A 142 -9.81 4.40 25.14
N ASP A 143 -9.37 4.41 23.88
CA ASP A 143 -7.98 4.08 23.50
C ASP A 143 -7.40 5.18 22.56
N PRO A 144 -6.54 6.09 23.07
CA PRO A 144 -5.99 7.20 22.28
C PRO A 144 -5.23 6.79 21.02
N LEU A 145 -4.79 5.53 20.90
CA LEU A 145 -4.18 5.04 19.67
C LEU A 145 -5.14 5.12 18.49
N PHE A 146 -6.46 5.07 18.73
CA PHE A 146 -7.50 5.05 17.70
C PHE A 146 -8.23 6.39 17.52
N ASP A 147 -7.78 7.44 18.20
CA ASP A 147 -8.29 8.79 18.00
C ASP A 147 -7.97 9.28 16.59
N MET A 148 -9.00 9.76 15.88
CA MET A 148 -8.87 10.36 14.56
C MET A 148 -8.31 11.77 14.66
N SER A 149 -7.49 12.14 13.68
CA SER A 149 -6.88 13.47 13.56
C SER A 149 -7.76 14.39 12.73
N TYR A 150 -7.94 15.62 13.18
CA TYR A 150 -8.66 16.65 12.43
C TYR A 150 -7.88 17.05 11.17
N VAL A 151 -8.57 17.16 10.03
CA VAL A 151 -7.98 17.59 8.76
C VAL A 151 -8.36 19.05 8.48
N ALA A 152 -9.63 19.29 8.14
CA ALA A 152 -10.19 20.61 7.87
C ALA A 152 -11.73 20.53 7.84
N GLY A 153 -12.40 21.63 8.18
CA GLY A 153 -13.86 21.71 8.19
C GLY A 153 -14.48 20.65 9.10
N THR A 154 -15.07 19.62 8.49
CA THR A 154 -15.80 18.51 9.11
C THR A 154 -15.10 17.17 8.94
N GLN A 155 -13.89 17.16 8.38
CA GLN A 155 -13.16 15.94 8.02
C GLN A 155 -12.12 15.53 9.05
N TRP A 156 -12.07 14.23 9.28
CA TRP A 156 -11.17 13.55 10.20
C TRP A 156 -10.52 12.36 9.51
N THR A 157 -9.27 12.05 9.86
CA THR A 157 -8.53 10.94 9.27
C THR A 157 -7.74 10.13 10.29
N LYS A 158 -7.52 8.85 9.99
CA LYS A 158 -6.62 7.99 10.75
C LYS A 158 -6.03 6.92 9.82
N THR A 159 -4.73 6.69 9.93
CA THR A 159 -4.06 5.52 9.32
C THR A 159 -3.65 4.57 10.42
N LEU A 160 -3.95 3.28 10.25
CA LEU A 160 -3.58 2.21 11.18
C LEU A 160 -2.98 1.04 10.42
N ASN A 161 -1.93 0.43 10.97
CA ASN A 161 -1.39 -0.83 10.47
C ASN A 161 -2.14 -1.99 11.14
N VAL A 162 -2.72 -2.91 10.36
CA VAL A 162 -3.42 -4.08 10.88
C VAL A 162 -2.56 -5.32 10.63
N ALA A 163 -2.02 -5.90 11.70
CA ALA A 163 -0.99 -6.93 11.63
C ALA A 163 -1.48 -8.24 10.98
N THR A 164 -2.74 -8.60 11.19
CA THR A 164 -3.32 -9.84 10.66
C THR A 164 -4.29 -9.55 9.53
N ALA A 165 -4.24 -10.36 8.46
CA ALA A 165 -5.25 -10.31 7.40
C ALA A 165 -6.58 -10.88 7.93
N GLY A 166 -7.68 -10.17 7.70
CA GLY A 166 -8.98 -10.56 8.24
C GLY A 166 -10.12 -9.68 7.77
N THR A 167 -11.34 -10.05 8.15
CA THR A 167 -12.52 -9.19 8.03
C THR A 167 -12.90 -8.72 9.43
N TYR A 168 -13.06 -7.42 9.56
CA TYR A 168 -13.22 -6.71 10.82
C TYR A 168 -14.44 -5.80 10.78
N LEU A 169 -14.94 -5.47 11.96
CA LEU A 169 -16.00 -4.51 12.22
C LEU A 169 -15.43 -3.25 12.85
N VAL A 170 -16.00 -2.10 12.49
CA VAL A 170 -15.63 -0.79 13.03
C VAL A 170 -16.84 0.12 13.14
N LYS A 171 -16.83 0.96 14.17
CA LYS A 171 -17.71 2.11 14.33
C LYS A 171 -16.92 3.31 14.85
N ILE A 172 -17.53 4.49 14.82
CA ILE A 172 -16.95 5.70 15.38
C ILE A 172 -17.71 6.06 16.65
N VAL A 173 -16.98 6.38 17.72
CA VAL A 173 -17.54 6.84 18.98
C VAL A 173 -16.88 8.13 19.43
N THR A 174 -17.47 8.81 20.41
CA THR A 174 -16.78 9.88 21.12
C THR A 174 -15.76 9.28 22.08
N ASN A 175 -14.51 9.75 22.05
CA ASN A 175 -13.49 9.27 23.00
C ASN A 175 -14.01 9.36 24.45
N GLY A 176 -13.96 8.22 25.14
CA GLY A 176 -14.39 8.05 26.52
C GLY A 176 -15.90 7.90 26.72
N GLN A 177 -16.71 7.91 25.65
CA GLN A 177 -18.18 7.85 25.73
C GLN A 177 -18.82 6.98 24.65
N TRP A 178 -19.94 6.32 25.00
CA TRP A 178 -20.75 5.49 24.09
C TRP A 178 -22.10 6.11 23.74
N ASN A 179 -22.36 7.33 24.24
CA ASN A 179 -23.61 8.06 24.02
C ASN A 179 -23.77 8.57 22.57
N ARG A 180 -22.67 8.72 21.82
CA ARG A 180 -22.66 9.18 20.44
C ARG A 180 -21.85 8.20 19.60
N GLN A 181 -22.53 7.48 18.72
CA GLN A 181 -21.95 6.45 17.85
C GLN A 181 -22.38 6.66 16.40
N PHE A 182 -21.46 6.42 15.47
CA PHE A 182 -21.71 6.41 14.04
C PHE A 182 -21.31 5.06 13.45
N ASN A 183 -22.26 4.40 12.79
CA ASN A 183 -22.15 3.05 12.25
C ASN A 183 -22.84 2.96 10.88
N ASN A 184 -23.04 1.75 10.34
CA ASN A 184 -23.64 1.54 9.02
C ASN A 184 -25.12 1.94 8.95
N ARG A 185 -25.74 2.37 10.06
CA ARG A 185 -27.09 2.96 10.13
C ARG A 185 -27.08 4.47 10.43
N GLY A 186 -25.92 5.11 10.43
CA GLY A 186 -25.77 6.53 10.73
C GLY A 186 -25.57 6.78 12.23
N TRP A 187 -26.03 7.95 12.70
CA TRP A 187 -26.01 8.25 14.14
C TRP A 187 -27.11 7.47 14.88
N GLY A 188 -26.79 6.78 15.97
CA GLY A 188 -27.80 6.02 16.72
C GLY A 188 -27.27 5.33 17.98
N ASP A 189 -28.17 4.67 18.73
CA ASP A 189 -27.84 3.93 19.94
C ASP A 189 -27.50 2.44 19.68
N LEU A 190 -26.52 1.98 20.47
CA LEU A 190 -26.07 0.65 20.92
C LEU A 190 -26.27 -0.66 20.12
N PHE A 191 -27.13 -0.79 19.09
CA PHE A 191 -27.44 -2.09 18.46
C PHE A 191 -27.44 -2.11 16.92
N ALA A 192 -26.87 -1.10 16.29
CA ALA A 192 -26.82 -1.01 14.85
C ALA A 192 -25.68 -1.82 14.22
N GLU A 193 -25.83 -2.13 12.93
CA GLU A 193 -24.85 -2.82 12.11
C GLU A 193 -23.58 -1.97 11.98
N ASP A 194 -22.43 -2.50 12.39
CA ASP A 194 -21.14 -1.84 12.28
C ASP A 194 -20.61 -1.90 10.84
N PHE A 195 -19.69 -1.01 10.48
CA PHE A 195 -19.04 -1.07 9.17
C PHE A 195 -18.12 -2.27 9.13
N SER A 196 -18.10 -3.01 8.02
CA SER A 196 -17.14 -4.08 7.79
C SER A 196 -16.02 -3.64 6.85
N PHE A 197 -14.78 -4.04 7.11
CA PHE A 197 -13.68 -3.91 6.16
C PHE A 197 -12.80 -5.17 6.17
N THR A 198 -12.01 -5.36 5.11
CA THR A 198 -11.17 -6.54 4.96
C THR A 198 -9.74 -6.14 4.64
N THR A 199 -8.78 -6.65 5.41
CA THR A 199 -7.36 -6.67 5.04
C THR A 199 -7.02 -8.02 4.42
N THR A 200 -6.20 -8.02 3.38
CA THR A 200 -5.83 -9.20 2.59
C THR A 200 -4.38 -9.62 2.75
N LEU A 201 -3.56 -8.76 3.37
CA LEU A 201 -2.15 -8.99 3.65
C LEU A 201 -1.87 -8.79 5.14
N PRO A 202 -0.89 -9.48 5.73
CA PRO A 202 -0.35 -9.12 7.03
C PRO A 202 0.22 -7.69 7.02
N ASN A 203 0.21 -7.02 8.17
CA ASN A 203 0.72 -5.65 8.35
C ASN A 203 0.18 -4.66 7.32
N GLN A 204 -1.11 -4.74 6.99
CA GLN A 204 -1.71 -3.88 5.98
C GLN A 204 -2.16 -2.55 6.59
N ASP A 205 -1.69 -1.43 6.02
CA ASP A 205 -2.18 -0.11 6.40
C ASP A 205 -3.62 0.09 5.93
N VAL A 206 -4.44 0.74 6.75
CA VAL A 206 -5.83 1.08 6.46
C VAL A 206 -6.04 2.56 6.75
N VAL A 207 -6.53 3.29 5.76
CA VAL A 207 -6.87 4.72 5.89
C VAL A 207 -8.36 4.86 6.14
N PHE A 208 -8.71 5.49 7.26
CA PHE A 208 -10.07 5.82 7.63
C PHE A 208 -10.27 7.32 7.45
N THR A 209 -11.32 7.70 6.71
CA THR A 209 -11.72 9.10 6.53
C THR A 209 -13.17 9.26 6.92
N PHE A 210 -13.45 10.22 7.81
CA PHE A 210 -14.78 10.49 8.34
C PHE A 210 -15.16 11.95 8.11
N ASP A 211 -16.35 12.20 7.55
CA ASP A 211 -16.94 13.53 7.46
C ASP A 211 -18.16 13.61 8.38
N THR A 212 -18.20 14.60 9.29
CA THR A 212 -19.29 14.71 10.27
C THR A 212 -20.56 15.37 9.73
N LEU A 213 -20.45 16.20 8.69
CA LEU A 213 -21.55 17.00 8.14
C LEU A 213 -22.20 16.33 6.93
N THR A 214 -21.41 15.60 6.14
CA THR A 214 -21.91 14.62 5.17
C THR A 214 -21.56 13.23 5.72
N PRO A 215 -22.30 12.77 6.75
CA PRO A 215 -21.92 11.63 7.58
C PRO A 215 -21.55 10.42 6.74
N SER A 216 -20.26 10.13 6.67
CA SER A 216 -19.73 9.03 5.87
C SER A 216 -18.38 8.60 6.41
N LEU A 217 -18.17 7.27 6.47
CA LEU A 217 -16.88 6.67 6.79
C LEU A 217 -16.37 5.96 5.53
N THR A 218 -15.24 6.41 5.02
CA THR A 218 -14.48 5.71 3.98
C THR A 218 -13.37 4.91 4.65
N ILE A 219 -13.26 3.64 4.30
CA ILE A 219 -12.26 2.71 4.82
C ILE A 219 -11.48 2.15 3.63
N GLU A 220 -10.19 2.43 3.57
CA GLU A 220 -9.37 2.11 2.41
C GLU A 220 -8.13 1.31 2.84
N PRO A 221 -8.20 -0.04 2.82
CA PRO A 221 -7.03 -0.90 2.96
C PRO A 221 -6.03 -0.60 1.84
N GLN A 222 -4.84 -0.17 2.23
CA GLN A 222 -3.76 0.19 1.32
C GLN A 222 -2.99 -1.05 0.90
N VAL A 223 -2.64 -1.14 -0.37
CA VAL A 223 -1.64 -2.11 -0.82
C VAL A 223 -0.33 -1.36 -0.87
N ALA A 224 0.62 -1.71 0.00
CA ALA A 224 1.95 -1.14 -0.05
C ALA A 224 2.53 -1.37 -1.46
N ALA A 225 3.11 -0.31 -2.05
CA ALA A 225 3.78 -0.46 -3.32
C ALA A 225 4.95 -1.45 -3.14
N PRO A 226 5.16 -2.39 -4.10
CA PRO A 226 6.29 -3.29 -4.00
C PRO A 226 7.60 -2.49 -4.01
N PRO A 227 8.61 -2.90 -3.22
CA PRO A 227 9.93 -2.27 -3.28
C PRO A 227 10.49 -2.42 -4.69
N ALA A 228 10.98 -1.33 -5.26
CA ALA A 228 11.62 -1.31 -6.56
C ALA A 228 13.09 -1.71 -6.42
N LEU A 229 13.51 -2.73 -7.16
CA LEU A 229 14.93 -3.06 -7.28
C LEU A 229 15.63 -1.97 -8.09
N LEU A 230 16.58 -1.27 -7.48
CA LEU A 230 17.34 -0.18 -8.09
C LEU A 230 18.65 -0.66 -8.71
N SER A 231 19.33 -1.59 -8.05
CA SER A 231 20.63 -2.10 -8.48
C SER A 231 20.85 -3.54 -8.01
N ALA A 232 21.56 -4.33 -8.81
CA ALA A 232 21.97 -5.68 -8.46
C ALA A 232 23.41 -5.90 -8.94
N ARG A 233 24.33 -6.14 -8.01
CA ARG A 233 25.76 -6.24 -8.27
C ARG A 233 26.38 -7.47 -7.62
N PRO A 234 27.36 -8.12 -8.26
CA PRO A 234 28.17 -9.12 -7.57
C PRO A 234 28.88 -8.49 -6.37
N TYR A 235 29.03 -9.27 -5.30
CA TYR A 235 29.77 -8.89 -4.11
C TYR A 235 30.85 -9.94 -3.87
N HIS A 236 32.11 -9.57 -4.06
CA HIS A 236 33.24 -10.47 -3.88
C HIS A 236 33.56 -10.58 -2.39
N ASN A 237 32.83 -11.42 -1.65
CA ASN A 237 32.90 -11.46 -0.17
C ASN A 237 34.32 -11.71 0.37
N SER A 238 35.14 -12.43 -0.39
CA SER A 238 36.55 -12.71 -0.06
C SER A 238 37.55 -11.69 -0.60
N PHE A 239 37.10 -10.61 -1.25
CA PHE A 239 37.98 -9.54 -1.70
C PHE A 239 38.68 -8.89 -0.50
N SER A 240 39.98 -8.65 -0.62
CA SER A 240 40.80 -8.13 0.48
C SER A 240 40.59 -6.64 0.74
N GLY A 241 40.13 -5.88 -0.26
CA GLY A 241 39.88 -4.45 -0.15
C GLY A 241 38.59 -4.10 0.58
N SER A 242 38.40 -2.81 0.85
CA SER A 242 37.29 -2.30 1.64
C SER A 242 35.95 -2.33 0.89
N ASP A 243 35.95 -1.94 -0.39
CA ASP A 243 34.77 -2.02 -1.25
C ASP A 243 34.81 -3.33 -2.05
N LYS A 244 33.85 -4.19 -1.76
CA LYS A 244 33.74 -5.54 -2.33
C LYS A 244 32.68 -5.63 -3.43
N VAL A 245 31.96 -4.54 -3.71
CA VAL A 245 30.95 -4.49 -4.76
C VAL A 245 31.63 -4.42 -6.12
N ASP A 246 31.22 -5.28 -7.05
CA ASP A 246 31.70 -5.26 -8.43
C ASP A 246 30.87 -4.26 -9.26
N GLY A 247 31.35 -3.02 -9.37
CA GLY A 247 30.70 -2.01 -10.19
C GLY A 247 30.85 -2.24 -11.71
N GLY A 248 31.74 -3.14 -12.13
CA GLY A 248 32.01 -3.44 -13.55
C GLY A 248 31.09 -4.52 -14.12
N VAL A 249 30.36 -5.23 -13.26
CA VAL A 249 29.42 -6.29 -13.62
C VAL A 249 28.03 -5.96 -13.07
N ALA A 250 26.99 -6.31 -13.82
CA ALA A 250 25.61 -6.23 -13.36
C ALA A 250 24.90 -7.55 -13.60
N LEU A 251 23.97 -7.91 -12.71
CA LEU A 251 23.09 -9.04 -12.95
C LEU A 251 22.15 -8.69 -14.12
N LEU A 252 21.88 -9.67 -14.98
CA LEU A 252 20.84 -9.53 -16.02
C LEU A 252 19.49 -9.59 -15.33
N GLN A 253 18.67 -8.57 -15.50
CA GLN A 253 17.30 -8.58 -15.03
C GLN A 253 16.36 -8.93 -16.17
N ARG A 254 15.59 -10.00 -15.98
CA ARG A 254 14.52 -10.37 -16.92
C ARG A 254 13.55 -9.20 -17.07
N GLY A 255 13.25 -8.83 -18.32
CA GLY A 255 12.37 -7.70 -18.63
C GLY A 255 11.50 -7.97 -19.86
N GLU A 256 11.01 -6.91 -20.48
CA GLU A 256 10.08 -6.98 -21.63
C GLU A 256 10.71 -7.54 -22.90
N ALA A 257 12.03 -7.49 -23.01
CA ALA A 257 12.77 -7.99 -24.17
C ALA A 257 13.64 -9.20 -23.78
N GLU A 258 13.85 -10.09 -24.74
CA GLU A 258 14.87 -11.13 -24.63
C GLU A 258 16.25 -10.47 -24.43
N GLN A 259 17.03 -11.01 -23.50
CA GLN A 259 18.37 -10.53 -23.20
C GLN A 259 19.40 -11.63 -23.37
N LEU A 260 20.50 -11.30 -24.06
CA LEU A 260 21.63 -12.20 -24.23
C LEU A 260 22.74 -11.80 -23.26
N ALA A 261 23.27 -12.77 -22.50
CA ALA A 261 24.35 -12.50 -21.57
C ALA A 261 25.60 -12.00 -22.29
N ALA A 262 26.18 -10.93 -21.77
CA ALA A 262 27.43 -10.35 -22.24
C ALA A 262 28.53 -10.47 -21.17
N LEU A 263 29.76 -10.05 -21.51
CA LEU A 263 30.89 -10.09 -20.57
C LEU A 263 30.61 -9.32 -19.27
N GLY A 264 29.83 -8.23 -19.37
CA GLY A 264 29.40 -7.42 -18.23
C GLY A 264 28.40 -8.10 -17.29
N ASN A 265 28.05 -9.36 -17.52
CA ASN A 265 27.14 -10.15 -16.69
C ASN A 265 27.81 -11.40 -16.11
N ILE A 266 29.14 -11.50 -16.23
CA ILE A 266 29.90 -12.68 -15.84
C ILE A 266 31.11 -12.29 -15.04
N ILE A 267 31.28 -12.90 -13.86
CA ILE A 267 32.50 -12.76 -13.05
C ILE A 267 33.49 -13.89 -13.31
N SER A 268 34.78 -13.61 -13.11
CA SER A 268 35.90 -14.53 -13.37
C SER A 268 36.59 -15.09 -12.13
N SER A 269 36.09 -14.73 -10.94
CA SER A 269 36.71 -14.98 -9.64
C SER A 269 37.07 -16.45 -9.40
N SER A 270 38.19 -16.71 -8.72
CA SER A 270 38.56 -18.05 -8.27
C SER A 270 37.64 -18.55 -7.15
N GLN A 271 36.93 -17.64 -6.48
CA GLN A 271 36.07 -17.90 -5.34
C GLN A 271 34.64 -18.26 -5.71
N GLY A 272 34.28 -18.33 -7.00
CA GLY A 272 32.88 -18.54 -7.38
C GLY A 272 32.04 -17.27 -7.28
N ILE A 273 30.73 -17.44 -7.46
CA ILE A 273 29.74 -16.49 -6.96
C ILE A 273 29.61 -16.74 -5.46
N ASN A 274 30.23 -15.88 -4.65
CA ASN A 274 30.19 -15.97 -3.18
C ASN A 274 29.43 -14.81 -2.52
N GLY A 275 28.89 -13.88 -3.31
CA GLY A 275 27.97 -12.88 -2.83
C GLY A 275 27.36 -12.02 -3.94
N VAL A 276 26.21 -11.43 -3.61
CA VAL A 276 25.46 -10.47 -4.41
C VAL A 276 24.89 -9.42 -3.45
N VAL A 277 24.84 -8.16 -3.89
CA VAL A 277 24.06 -7.11 -3.24
C VAL A 277 22.88 -6.72 -4.13
N LEU A 278 21.71 -6.58 -3.52
CA LEU A 278 20.48 -6.09 -4.13
C LEU A 278 20.07 -4.81 -3.40
N ASP A 279 19.90 -3.73 -4.13
CA ASP A 279 19.56 -2.42 -3.57
C ASP A 279 18.11 -2.09 -3.93
N PHE A 280 17.30 -1.75 -2.93
CA PHE A 280 15.87 -1.44 -3.06
C PHE A 280 15.58 -0.01 -2.61
N ASP A 281 14.57 0.62 -3.21
CA ASP A 281 14.19 2.00 -2.89
C ASP A 281 13.63 2.16 -1.47
N ASN A 282 12.81 1.22 -0.99
CA ASN A 282 12.24 1.20 0.36
C ASN A 282 11.90 -0.24 0.79
N LEU A 283 12.86 -0.96 1.36
CA LEU A 283 12.64 -2.31 1.92
C LEU A 283 12.72 -2.25 3.44
N ALA A 284 11.54 -2.25 4.10
CA ALA A 284 11.44 -2.06 5.54
C ALA A 284 12.01 -3.24 6.34
N ASP A 285 11.68 -4.48 5.95
CA ASP A 285 12.19 -5.70 6.58
C ASP A 285 12.61 -6.72 5.52
N LEU A 286 13.64 -7.52 5.80
CA LEU A 286 14.06 -8.60 4.91
C LEU A 286 12.96 -9.67 4.72
N ASN A 287 12.10 -9.85 5.73
CA ASN A 287 10.99 -10.79 5.68
C ASN A 287 9.83 -10.34 4.77
N ASP A 288 9.84 -9.09 4.30
CA ASP A 288 8.85 -8.60 3.33
C ASP A 288 9.05 -9.23 1.94
N ILE A 289 10.26 -9.76 1.68
CA ILE A 289 10.60 -10.46 0.46
C ILE A 289 10.95 -11.92 0.71
N THR A 290 10.69 -12.76 -0.28
CA THR A 290 11.21 -14.13 -0.37
C THR A 290 12.24 -14.21 -1.50
N LEU A 291 13.37 -14.84 -1.21
CA LEU A 291 14.46 -15.06 -2.17
C LEU A 291 14.50 -16.53 -2.56
N GLU A 292 14.43 -16.82 -3.86
CA GLU A 292 14.60 -18.17 -4.39
C GLU A 292 15.82 -18.23 -5.31
N TYR A 293 16.59 -19.31 -5.19
CA TYR A 293 17.85 -19.48 -5.93
C TYR A 293 17.84 -20.74 -6.80
N LYS A 294 18.14 -20.56 -8.09
CA LYS A 294 18.39 -21.65 -9.02
C LYS A 294 19.76 -21.53 -9.66
N TRP A 295 20.31 -22.64 -10.13
CA TRP A 295 21.58 -22.65 -10.86
C TRP A 295 21.55 -23.48 -12.14
N SER A 296 22.24 -23.00 -13.16
CA SER A 296 22.42 -23.79 -14.37
C SER A 296 23.31 -25.02 -14.11
N PRO A 297 23.28 -26.03 -15.00
CA PRO A 297 24.37 -26.99 -15.08
C PRO A 297 25.70 -26.27 -15.31
N GLN A 298 26.81 -26.90 -14.92
CA GLN A 298 28.13 -26.32 -15.12
C GLN A 298 28.58 -26.32 -16.59
N LYS A 299 29.32 -25.28 -16.97
CA LYS A 299 30.05 -25.12 -18.23
C LYS A 299 29.11 -25.06 -19.43
N VAL A 300 29.25 -25.99 -20.37
CA VAL A 300 28.42 -26.05 -21.56
C VAL A 300 27.19 -26.88 -21.24
N PHE A 301 26.04 -26.25 -21.39
CA PHE A 301 24.72 -26.81 -21.14
C PHE A 301 23.75 -26.41 -22.25
N SER A 302 22.66 -27.18 -22.38
CA SER A 302 21.53 -26.91 -23.28
C SER A 302 20.19 -26.92 -22.56
N GLN A 303 20.20 -27.15 -21.25
CA GLN A 303 19.03 -27.18 -20.39
C GLN A 303 18.41 -25.78 -20.30
N PRO A 304 17.08 -25.65 -20.48
CA PRO A 304 16.41 -24.37 -20.35
C PRO A 304 16.32 -23.92 -18.89
N ILE A 305 15.99 -22.65 -18.66
CA ILE A 305 16.03 -22.01 -17.33
C ILE A 305 15.06 -22.68 -16.34
N GLU A 306 13.90 -23.13 -16.80
CA GLU A 306 12.89 -23.81 -15.99
C GLU A 306 13.42 -25.09 -15.33
N ASP A 307 14.33 -25.79 -16.00
CA ASP A 307 14.93 -27.06 -15.58
C ASP A 307 16.19 -26.90 -14.71
N TRP A 308 16.57 -25.65 -14.41
CA TRP A 308 17.71 -25.39 -13.53
C TRP A 308 17.46 -25.93 -12.12
N GLY A 309 18.52 -26.50 -11.53
CA GLY A 309 18.44 -27.05 -10.18
C GLY A 309 18.32 -25.97 -9.12
N THR A 310 17.81 -26.31 -7.95
CA THR A 310 17.82 -25.44 -6.77
C THR A 310 19.22 -25.38 -6.17
N VAL A 311 19.65 -24.19 -5.73
CA VAL A 311 20.88 -24.07 -4.94
C VAL A 311 20.66 -24.70 -3.57
N THR A 312 21.51 -25.65 -3.20
CA THR A 312 21.37 -26.39 -1.93
C THR A 312 22.36 -25.95 -0.86
N ASP A 313 23.36 -25.16 -1.24
CA ASP A 313 24.34 -24.60 -0.31
C ASP A 313 23.70 -23.50 0.54
N THR A 314 24.03 -23.47 1.83
CA THR A 314 23.50 -22.49 2.76
C THR A 314 23.95 -21.08 2.42
N GLU A 315 23.01 -20.19 2.21
CA GLU A 315 23.19 -18.75 2.08
C GLU A 315 23.10 -18.05 3.44
N SER A 316 23.65 -16.84 3.50
CA SER A 316 23.33 -15.85 4.53
C SER A 316 22.81 -14.59 3.85
N ALA A 317 21.68 -14.07 4.31
CA ALA A 317 21.09 -12.82 3.83
C ALA A 317 20.92 -11.85 5.01
N SER A 318 21.24 -10.57 4.78
CA SER A 318 21.06 -9.51 5.76
C SER A 318 20.63 -8.21 5.09
N LEU A 319 19.69 -7.50 5.70
CA LEU A 319 19.31 -6.14 5.32
C LEU A 319 20.24 -5.13 6.00
N ILE A 320 20.73 -4.17 5.23
CA ILE A 320 21.51 -3.02 5.68
C ILE A 320 20.72 -1.77 5.27
N PRO A 321 19.88 -1.23 6.17
CA PRO A 321 19.11 -0.02 5.89
C PRO A 321 20.02 1.14 5.49
N ASP A 322 19.62 1.90 4.47
CA ASP A 322 20.39 3.02 3.89
C ASP A 322 21.83 2.67 3.46
N GLY A 323 22.17 1.38 3.36
CA GLY A 323 23.53 0.88 3.11
C GLY A 323 23.89 0.72 1.63
N GLY A 324 22.94 0.97 0.74
CA GLY A 324 23.06 0.79 -0.70
C GLY A 324 23.42 2.07 -1.46
N ASP A 325 23.38 1.97 -2.79
CA ASP A 325 23.68 3.09 -3.67
C ASP A 325 22.68 4.25 -3.44
N ALA A 326 23.19 5.47 -3.25
CA ALA A 326 22.39 6.66 -2.98
C ALA A 326 21.49 6.60 -1.72
N GLY A 327 21.85 5.75 -0.74
CA GLY A 327 21.07 5.60 0.50
C GLY A 327 19.87 4.65 0.36
N SER A 328 19.85 3.82 -0.69
CA SER A 328 18.88 2.74 -0.81
C SER A 328 19.10 1.65 0.26
N ASP A 329 18.10 0.81 0.48
CA ASP A 329 18.21 -0.33 1.38
C ASP A 329 18.93 -1.50 0.70
N ARG A 330 19.99 -2.03 1.32
CA ARG A 330 20.83 -3.08 0.72
C ARG A 330 20.57 -4.44 1.35
N VAL A 331 20.15 -5.40 0.53
CA VAL A 331 20.18 -6.83 0.88
C VAL A 331 21.51 -7.42 0.43
N LEU A 332 22.34 -7.81 1.40
CA LEU A 332 23.58 -8.54 1.16
C LEU A 332 23.33 -10.04 1.28
N ILE A 333 23.62 -10.78 0.21
CA ILE A 333 23.49 -12.23 0.14
C ILE A 333 24.89 -12.83 -0.06
N THR A 334 25.25 -13.87 0.71
CA THR A 334 26.55 -14.53 0.60
C THR A 334 26.44 -16.05 0.64
N TRP A 335 27.38 -16.70 -0.04
CA TRP A 335 27.56 -18.16 -0.04
C TRP A 335 29.01 -18.50 0.33
N PRO A 336 29.28 -19.73 0.80
CA PRO A 336 30.64 -20.21 0.95
C PRO A 336 31.39 -20.18 -0.40
N ASN A 337 32.70 -19.93 -0.35
CA ASN A 337 33.53 -19.87 -1.56
C ASN A 337 33.46 -21.17 -2.37
N ALA A 338 33.54 -21.01 -3.68
CA ALA A 338 33.61 -22.05 -4.69
C ALA A 338 32.38 -22.98 -4.82
N THR A 339 31.29 -22.68 -4.10
CA THR A 339 29.99 -23.39 -4.18
C THR A 339 29.35 -23.23 -5.55
N ILE A 340 29.19 -21.98 -6.00
CA ILE A 340 28.57 -21.64 -7.28
C ILE A 340 29.67 -21.27 -8.28
N THR A 341 30.20 -22.28 -8.97
CA THR A 341 31.28 -22.11 -9.95
C THR A 341 30.91 -22.65 -11.32
N ASN A 342 31.45 -21.97 -12.33
CA ASN A 342 31.36 -22.29 -13.77
C ASN A 342 29.93 -22.51 -14.25
N ARG A 343 29.00 -21.65 -13.83
CA ARG A 343 27.55 -21.76 -14.08
C ARG A 343 26.88 -20.40 -13.91
N TYR A 344 25.59 -20.33 -14.20
CA TYR A 344 24.75 -19.18 -13.86
C TYR A 344 24.02 -19.41 -12.55
N LEU A 345 23.88 -18.35 -11.77
CA LEU A 345 22.95 -18.22 -10.64
C LEU A 345 21.74 -17.41 -11.12
N CYS A 346 20.55 -17.89 -10.81
CA CYS A 346 19.29 -17.17 -10.92
C CYS A 346 18.81 -16.82 -9.51
N ILE A 347 18.48 -15.56 -9.27
CA ILE A 347 17.88 -15.05 -8.03
C ILE A 347 16.51 -14.51 -8.38
N LYS A 348 15.46 -15.10 -7.81
CA LYS A 348 14.10 -14.59 -7.91
C LYS A 348 13.74 -13.88 -6.60
N VAL A 349 13.27 -12.64 -6.71
CA VAL A 349 12.80 -11.82 -5.60
C VAL A 349 11.28 -11.76 -5.67
N ILE A 350 10.62 -12.17 -4.59
CA ILE A 350 9.17 -12.28 -4.48
C ILE A 350 8.69 -11.36 -3.37
N TYR A 351 7.73 -10.48 -3.67
CA TYR A 351 7.05 -9.61 -2.69
C TYR A 351 5.55 -9.91 -2.72
N SER A 352 4.97 -10.20 -1.56
CA SER A 352 3.55 -10.58 -1.42
C SER A 352 3.08 -11.64 -2.44
N GLY A 353 3.93 -12.65 -2.70
CA GLY A 353 3.66 -13.74 -3.65
C GLY A 353 3.89 -13.41 -5.13
N ASN A 354 4.20 -12.16 -5.48
CA ASN A 354 4.49 -11.74 -6.85
C ASN A 354 6.00 -11.64 -7.09
N THR A 355 6.48 -12.14 -8.23
CA THR A 355 7.89 -11.95 -8.63
C THR A 355 8.09 -10.49 -9.03
N ILE A 356 8.92 -9.76 -8.28
CA ILE A 356 9.28 -8.36 -8.56
C ILE A 356 10.61 -8.23 -9.30
N ALA A 357 11.48 -9.24 -9.20
CA ALA A 357 12.70 -9.34 -10.01
C ALA A 357 13.12 -10.80 -10.24
N GLU A 358 13.68 -11.07 -11.42
CA GLU A 358 14.34 -12.33 -11.76
C GLU A 358 15.71 -12.00 -12.38
N LEU A 359 16.78 -12.34 -11.67
CA LEU A 359 18.14 -11.84 -11.89
C LEU A 359 19.10 -12.98 -12.22
N TYR A 360 20.03 -12.78 -13.15
CA TYR A 360 21.00 -13.79 -13.54
C TYR A 360 22.44 -13.28 -13.46
N LEU A 361 23.32 -14.06 -12.81
CA LEU A 361 24.75 -13.82 -12.75
C LEU A 361 25.51 -15.03 -13.30
N GLY A 362 26.35 -14.82 -14.31
CA GLY A 362 27.26 -15.85 -14.79
C GLY A 362 28.56 -15.88 -14.01
N HIS A 363 29.18 -17.06 -13.97
CA HIS A 363 30.55 -17.20 -13.52
C HIS A 363 31.30 -18.22 -14.37
N LEU A 364 32.50 -17.86 -14.82
CA LEU A 364 33.49 -18.79 -15.39
C LEU A 364 34.85 -18.48 -14.79
N ARG A 365 35.47 -19.45 -14.11
CA ARG A 365 36.75 -19.20 -13.42
C ARG A 365 37.86 -18.91 -14.43
N GLY A 366 38.61 -17.84 -14.16
CA GLY A 366 39.69 -17.36 -15.02
C GLY A 366 39.24 -16.26 -15.96
N GLU A 367 40.17 -15.41 -16.34
CA GLU A 367 39.87 -14.33 -17.29
C GLU A 367 39.40 -14.86 -18.63
N MET A 368 38.52 -14.09 -19.25
CA MET A 368 37.84 -14.45 -20.49
C MET A 368 37.58 -13.19 -21.30
N THR A 369 37.63 -13.35 -22.62
CA THR A 369 37.08 -12.37 -23.56
C THR A 369 35.61 -12.71 -23.85
N GLY A 370 34.86 -11.75 -24.37
CA GLY A 370 33.40 -11.87 -24.59
C GLY A 370 32.99 -13.09 -25.42
N ALA A 371 31.69 -13.36 -25.48
CA ALA A 371 31.20 -14.58 -26.10
C ALA A 371 31.48 -14.67 -27.61
N SER A 372 31.73 -15.88 -28.09
CA SER A 372 31.85 -16.25 -29.50
C SER A 372 31.24 -17.63 -29.72
N GLY A 373 30.46 -17.79 -30.79
CA GLY A 373 29.80 -19.07 -31.09
C GLY A 373 28.82 -19.55 -30.00
N GLY A 374 28.17 -18.61 -29.30
CA GLY A 374 27.22 -18.92 -28.22
C GLY A 374 27.87 -19.41 -26.92
N LYS A 375 29.16 -19.12 -26.72
CA LYS A 375 29.92 -19.50 -25.52
C LYS A 375 30.90 -18.43 -25.11
N PHE A 376 31.19 -18.38 -23.82
CA PHE A 376 32.38 -17.72 -23.31
C PHE A 376 33.49 -18.76 -23.13
N THR A 377 34.71 -18.43 -23.52
CA THR A 377 35.84 -19.36 -23.49
C THR A 377 37.07 -18.66 -22.92
N VAL A 378 37.78 -19.31 -22.01
CA VAL A 378 39.10 -18.86 -21.55
C VAL A 378 40.13 -19.19 -22.62
N LEU A 379 40.77 -18.15 -23.19
CA LEU A 379 41.73 -18.25 -24.28
C LEU A 379 43.15 -17.94 -23.81
N VAL A 380 44.14 -18.26 -24.66
CA VAL A 380 45.54 -17.92 -24.40
C VAL A 380 45.73 -16.40 -24.31
N GLY A 381 44.96 -15.63 -25.08
CA GLY A 381 44.98 -14.16 -25.02
C GLY A 381 44.62 -13.62 -23.63
N ASP A 382 43.70 -14.26 -22.93
CA ASP A 382 43.25 -13.83 -21.59
C ASP A 382 44.36 -14.05 -20.54
N ILE A 383 45.14 -15.13 -20.66
CA ILE A 383 46.34 -15.36 -19.84
C ILE A 383 47.37 -14.24 -20.04
N LEU A 384 47.53 -13.77 -21.28
CA LEU A 384 48.44 -12.67 -21.59
C LEU A 384 47.93 -11.33 -21.04
N ALA A 385 46.60 -11.12 -21.03
CA ALA A 385 45.98 -9.95 -20.41
C ALA A 385 46.25 -9.90 -18.91
N VAL A 386 46.02 -11.01 -18.18
CA VAL A 386 46.35 -11.11 -16.75
C VAL A 386 47.83 -10.86 -16.50
N ARG A 387 48.71 -11.45 -17.32
CA ARG A 387 50.16 -11.26 -17.19
C ARG A 387 50.58 -9.79 -17.38
N THR A 388 49.90 -9.05 -18.26
CA THR A 388 50.20 -7.64 -18.51
C THR A 388 49.91 -6.76 -17.29
N ASP A 389 48.93 -7.16 -16.49
CA ASP A 389 48.53 -6.46 -15.26
C ASP A 389 49.28 -6.93 -14.01
N LEU A 390 50.27 -7.83 -14.12
CA LEU A 390 50.98 -8.36 -12.96
C LEU A 390 51.52 -7.23 -12.07
N THR A 391 51.32 -7.36 -10.75
CA THR A 391 51.60 -6.38 -9.68
C THR A 391 50.71 -5.12 -9.67
N GLN A 392 49.76 -4.98 -10.58
CA GLN A 392 48.82 -3.85 -10.56
C GLN A 392 47.77 -4.06 -9.47
N ALA A 393 47.52 -3.03 -8.67
CA ALA A 393 46.41 -3.00 -7.73
C ALA A 393 45.08 -2.97 -8.49
N LYS A 394 44.08 -3.65 -7.96
CA LYS A 394 42.74 -3.73 -8.55
C LYS A 394 41.66 -3.52 -7.49
N THR A 395 40.55 -2.91 -7.89
CA THR A 395 39.30 -2.90 -7.13
C THR A 395 38.59 -4.24 -7.29
N ALA A 396 37.49 -4.46 -6.57
CA ALA A 396 36.65 -5.65 -6.72
C ALA A 396 36.21 -5.88 -8.18
N SER A 397 35.97 -4.81 -8.96
CA SER A 397 35.65 -4.86 -10.40
C SER A 397 36.80 -5.30 -11.32
N GLY A 398 38.03 -5.40 -10.80
CA GLY A 398 39.19 -5.79 -11.59
C GLY A 398 39.12 -7.26 -11.95
N ARG A 399 38.82 -7.57 -13.23
CA ARG A 399 38.66 -8.94 -13.69
C ARG A 399 39.98 -9.72 -13.64
N THR A 400 41.08 -9.10 -14.08
CA THR A 400 42.43 -9.71 -14.08
C THR A 400 42.98 -10.08 -12.70
N ASP A 401 42.41 -9.54 -11.63
CA ASP A 401 42.56 -10.03 -10.26
C ASP A 401 41.51 -11.13 -10.02
N VAL A 402 41.87 -12.34 -10.43
CA VAL A 402 41.02 -13.53 -10.41
C VAL A 402 40.89 -14.07 -9.00
N ASP A 403 41.95 -14.05 -8.19
CA ASP A 403 41.92 -14.52 -6.81
C ASP A 403 41.29 -13.51 -5.83
N LYS A 404 41.04 -12.28 -6.31
CA LYS A 404 40.42 -11.17 -5.57
C LYS A 404 41.28 -10.76 -4.37
N SER A 405 42.59 -10.85 -4.50
CA SER A 405 43.54 -10.42 -3.47
C SER A 405 43.77 -8.91 -3.43
N GLY A 406 43.19 -8.14 -4.35
CA GLY A 406 43.37 -6.68 -4.46
C GLY A 406 44.57 -6.26 -5.31
N THR A 407 45.34 -7.22 -5.83
CA THR A 407 46.50 -7.00 -6.68
C THR A 407 46.69 -8.21 -7.58
N VAL A 408 47.03 -8.00 -8.85
CA VAL A 408 47.27 -9.13 -9.75
C VAL A 408 48.60 -9.81 -9.40
N LEU A 409 48.54 -11.09 -9.05
CA LEU A 409 49.62 -11.95 -8.63
C LEU A 409 49.89 -13.07 -9.67
N VAL A 410 50.96 -13.82 -9.43
CA VAL A 410 51.25 -15.04 -10.22
C VAL A 410 50.12 -16.05 -10.07
N GLN A 411 49.42 -16.07 -8.94
CA GLN A 411 48.28 -16.95 -8.72
C GLN A 411 47.16 -16.71 -9.74
N ASP A 412 46.86 -15.46 -10.13
CA ASP A 412 45.86 -15.16 -11.15
C ASP A 412 46.20 -15.76 -12.52
N ILE A 413 47.48 -15.72 -12.88
CA ILE A 413 47.99 -16.33 -14.11
C ILE A 413 47.80 -17.84 -14.06
N LEU A 414 48.09 -18.47 -12.92
CA LEU A 414 47.92 -19.91 -12.73
C LEU A 414 46.44 -20.30 -12.75
N ASP A 415 45.58 -19.53 -12.10
CA ASP A 415 44.14 -19.75 -12.04
C ASP A 415 43.51 -19.63 -13.42
N THR A 416 43.85 -18.59 -14.18
CA THR A 416 43.39 -18.44 -15.57
C THR A 416 43.92 -19.57 -16.45
N ARG A 417 45.20 -19.91 -16.34
CA ARG A 417 45.81 -20.99 -17.14
C ARG A 417 45.20 -22.37 -16.84
N SER A 418 44.89 -22.65 -15.58
CA SER A 418 44.27 -23.93 -15.18
C SER A 418 42.87 -24.11 -15.79
N ASN A 419 42.23 -23.01 -16.20
CA ASN A 419 40.93 -22.97 -16.84
C ASN A 419 41.00 -22.72 -18.36
N LEU A 420 42.18 -22.78 -18.98
CA LEU A 420 42.32 -22.64 -20.43
C LEU A 420 41.39 -23.61 -21.17
N ALA A 421 40.69 -23.09 -22.18
CA ALA A 421 39.68 -23.79 -22.99
C ALA A 421 38.46 -24.32 -22.19
N LYS A 422 38.27 -23.90 -20.93
CA LYS A 422 36.96 -24.06 -20.28
C LYS A 422 35.98 -23.07 -20.87
N GLU A 423 34.73 -23.52 -20.96
CA GLU A 423 33.66 -22.80 -21.62
C GLU A 423 32.45 -22.67 -20.70
N LEU A 424 31.65 -21.63 -20.91
CA LEU A 424 30.32 -21.43 -20.34
C LEU A 424 29.35 -21.12 -21.49
N THR A 425 28.20 -21.80 -21.56
CA THR A 425 27.15 -21.47 -22.55
C THR A 425 26.74 -20.01 -22.38
N GLN A 426 26.61 -19.25 -23.48
CA GLN A 426 26.05 -17.90 -23.42
C GLN A 426 24.55 -17.99 -23.17
N LEU A 427 24.12 -17.49 -22.00
CA LEU A 427 22.71 -17.52 -21.61
C LEU A 427 21.86 -16.56 -22.44
N THR A 428 20.72 -17.05 -22.92
CA THR A 428 19.59 -16.22 -23.38
C THR A 428 18.51 -16.23 -22.30
N VAL A 429 18.19 -15.06 -21.76
CA VAL A 429 17.10 -14.84 -20.80
C VAL A 429 15.85 -14.44 -21.60
N PRO A 430 14.75 -15.19 -21.52
CA PRO A 430 13.53 -14.87 -22.27
C PRO A 430 12.84 -13.64 -21.71
N ALA A 431 12.06 -12.95 -22.55
CA ALA A 431 11.19 -11.87 -22.11
C ALA A 431 10.18 -12.35 -21.04
N LEU A 432 9.66 -11.42 -20.23
CA LEU A 432 8.46 -11.64 -19.45
C LEU A 432 7.26 -11.90 -20.39
N PRO A 433 6.34 -12.81 -20.01
CA PRO A 433 5.19 -13.18 -20.84
C PRO A 433 4.18 -12.06 -21.06
#